data_AF-A0A540WYT7-F1
#
_entry.id   AF-A0A540WYT7-F1
#
_cell.length_a   1.000
_cell.length_b   1.000
_cell.length_c   1.000
_cell.angle_alpha   90.00
_cell.angle_beta   90.00
_cell.angle_gamma   90.00
#
_symmetry.space_group_name_H-M   'P 1'
#
loop_
_entity.id
_entity.type
_entity.pdbx_description
1 polymer ?
#
loop_
_entity_poly.entity_id
_entity_poly.type
_entity_poly.pdbx_seq_one_letter_code
_entity_poly.pdbx_strand_id
1 'polypeptide(L)'
;MQCGGRRVSGILAWGGLLCAVVLVGCTERGAGDKAAEFASARAAEGVARQGTVLAGRNHTLALRSDGTVWAWGPNHLGQLGDGSTVTHRLVPVNVPGLSALSVAAGAAHAHAIRRDRGVWSWGDSTSGQLGTGLSPVRVSPVRVW
;
A
#
# COMPACT_ATOMS: atom_id res chain seq x y z
N MET A 1 -55.31 8.52 -16.94
CA MET A 1 -56.17 9.73 -16.98
C MET A 1 -55.53 10.69 -15.98
N GLN A 2 -54.82 11.75 -16.36
CA GLN A 2 -55.35 12.98 -16.95
C GLN A 2 -54.18 13.78 -17.59
N CYS A 3 -54.42 14.37 -18.77
CA CYS A 3 -53.50 15.28 -19.45
C CYS A 3 -53.65 16.71 -18.91
N GLY A 4 -52.55 17.45 -18.79
CA GLY A 4 -52.53 18.91 -18.64
C GLY A 4 -51.48 19.53 -19.55
N GLY A 5 -51.91 20.15 -20.66
CA GLY A 5 -51.10 21.08 -21.46
C GLY A 5 -51.01 22.45 -20.78
N ARG A 6 -50.30 23.48 -21.24
CA ARG A 6 -49.63 23.87 -22.49
C ARG A 6 -48.65 25.01 -22.12
N ARG A 7 -47.63 25.27 -22.93
CA ARG A 7 -47.48 26.49 -23.79
C ARG A 7 -46.03 26.60 -24.29
N VAL A 8 -45.93 26.76 -25.61
CA VAL A 8 -44.73 27.10 -26.37
C VAL A 8 -44.59 28.63 -26.39
N SER A 9 -43.40 29.19 -26.22
CA SER A 9 -43.04 30.48 -26.84
C SER A 9 -41.53 30.76 -26.79
N GLY A 10 -40.94 31.11 -27.92
CA GLY A 10 -39.64 31.78 -27.99
C GLY A 10 -38.49 31.01 -28.67
N ILE A 11 -38.57 30.83 -29.99
CA ILE A 11 -37.40 30.54 -30.84
C ILE A 11 -36.93 31.89 -31.41
N LEU A 12 -35.71 32.31 -31.10
CA LEU A 12 -34.92 33.18 -31.97
C LEU A 12 -33.66 32.42 -32.35
N ALA A 13 -33.67 31.96 -33.61
CA ALA A 13 -32.58 31.25 -34.24
C ALA A 13 -31.58 32.26 -34.83
N TRP A 14 -30.29 32.05 -34.55
CA TRP A 14 -29.19 32.44 -35.43
C TRP A 14 -28.25 31.24 -35.55
N GLY A 15 -28.03 30.77 -36.78
CA GLY A 15 -26.90 29.90 -37.15
C GLY A 15 -27.13 28.41 -36.93
N GLY A 16 -27.33 27.67 -38.03
CA GLY A 16 -27.70 26.26 -38.02
C GLY A 16 -26.65 25.31 -37.45
N LEU A 17 -27.12 24.31 -36.72
CA LEU A 17 -27.15 22.92 -37.19
C LEU A 17 -28.20 22.18 -36.35
N LEU A 18 -29.24 21.66 -36.99
CA LEU A 18 -30.25 20.81 -36.36
C LEU A 18 -29.64 19.43 -36.08
N CYS A 19 -29.58 19.04 -34.81
CA CYS A 19 -29.87 17.66 -34.45
C CYS A 19 -30.71 17.71 -33.17
N ALA A 20 -32.02 17.55 -33.34
CA ALA A 20 -32.95 17.42 -32.24
C ALA A 20 -32.75 16.04 -31.59
N VAL A 21 -32.30 16.01 -30.35
CA VAL A 21 -32.59 14.88 -29.47
C VAL A 21 -33.53 15.40 -28.40
N VAL A 22 -34.79 15.01 -28.55
CA VAL A 22 -35.83 15.16 -27.56
C VAL A 22 -35.39 14.40 -26.31
N LEU A 23 -35.21 15.09 -25.18
CA LEU A 23 -35.09 14.42 -23.88
C LEU A 23 -36.46 13.86 -23.50
N VAL A 24 -36.72 12.63 -23.92
CA VAL A 24 -37.72 11.76 -23.31
C VAL A 24 -36.99 10.47 -22.98
N GLY A 25 -36.83 10.21 -21.69
CA GLY A 25 -36.24 8.98 -21.22
C GLY A 25 -36.02 9.04 -19.72
N CYS A 26 -36.96 8.51 -18.96
CA CYS A 26 -36.70 8.11 -17.58
C CYS A 26 -35.56 7.09 -17.61
N THR A 27 -34.41 7.42 -17.06
CA THR A 27 -33.41 6.41 -16.70
C THR A 27 -33.32 6.33 -15.19
N GLU A 28 -34.11 5.45 -14.59
CA GLU A 28 -33.63 4.74 -13.42
C GLU A 28 -32.53 3.78 -13.92
N ARG A 29 -31.30 4.28 -14.00
CA ARG A 29 -30.09 3.46 -14.09
C ARG A 29 -29.21 3.85 -12.91
N GLY A 30 -29.01 2.91 -12.00
CA GLY A 30 -28.06 3.13 -10.92
C GLY A 30 -28.06 2.13 -9.78
N ALA A 31 -28.88 1.08 -9.82
CA ALA A 31 -28.79 -0.02 -8.84
C ALA A 31 -27.87 -1.17 -9.33
N GLY A 32 -27.81 -1.43 -10.64
CA GLY A 32 -26.99 -2.51 -11.23
C GLY A 32 -25.50 -2.18 -11.36
N ASP A 33 -25.17 -0.92 -11.65
CA ASP A 33 -23.78 -0.53 -11.96
C ASP A 33 -22.93 -0.37 -10.69
N LYS A 34 -23.54 -0.01 -9.56
CA LYS A 34 -22.83 0.12 -8.28
C LYS A 34 -22.36 -1.25 -7.76
N ALA A 35 -23.12 -2.31 -7.98
CA ALA A 35 -22.78 -3.65 -7.50
C ALA A 35 -21.51 -4.21 -8.19
N ALA A 36 -21.33 -3.93 -9.48
CA ALA A 36 -20.14 -4.37 -10.23
C ALA A 36 -18.88 -3.57 -9.84
N GLU A 37 -19.02 -2.28 -9.53
CA GLU A 37 -17.94 -1.42 -9.06
C GLU A 37 -17.44 -1.84 -7.67
N PHE A 38 -18.35 -2.13 -6.73
CA PHE A 38 -17.98 -2.66 -5.40
C PHE A 38 -17.41 -4.09 -5.45
N ALA A 39 -17.80 -4.90 -6.44
CA ALA A 39 -17.24 -6.24 -6.63
C ALA A 39 -15.77 -6.19 -7.10
N SER A 40 -15.41 -5.28 -8.00
CA SER A 40 -14.01 -5.05 -8.39
C SER A 40 -13.18 -4.48 -7.23
N ALA A 41 -13.75 -3.59 -6.42
CA ALA A 41 -13.08 -3.07 -5.22
C ALA A 41 -12.79 -4.19 -4.19
N ARG A 42 -13.75 -5.08 -3.93
CA ARG A 42 -13.53 -6.24 -3.04
C ARG A 42 -12.58 -7.28 -3.62
N ALA A 43 -12.57 -7.47 -4.94
CA ALA A 43 -11.60 -8.34 -5.59
C ALA A 43 -10.17 -7.79 -5.44
N ALA A 44 -9.97 -6.48 -5.52
CA ALA A 44 -8.70 -5.82 -5.23
C ALA A 44 -8.30 -5.91 -3.75
N GLU A 45 -9.25 -5.76 -2.82
CA GLU A 45 -9.02 -5.98 -1.37
C GLU A 45 -8.69 -7.46 -1.04
N GLY A 46 -9.22 -8.40 -1.81
CA GLY A 46 -8.94 -9.83 -1.69
C GLY A 46 -7.52 -10.21 -2.11
N VAL A 47 -6.93 -9.49 -3.06
CA VAL A 47 -5.52 -9.64 -3.47
C VAL A 47 -4.57 -8.91 -2.49
N ALA A 48 -5.05 -7.88 -1.81
CA ALA A 48 -4.27 -7.08 -0.84
C ALA A 48 -3.92 -7.81 0.49
N ARG A 49 -4.27 -9.10 0.63
CA ARG A 49 -4.00 -9.91 1.83
C ARG A 49 -2.89 -10.94 1.68
N GLN A 50 -2.05 -10.83 0.65
CA GLN A 50 -0.89 -11.70 0.52
C GLN A 50 0.34 -11.08 1.20
N GLY A 51 1.03 -11.89 2.01
CA GLY A 51 2.31 -11.48 2.57
C GLY A 51 3.36 -11.34 1.47
N THR A 52 4.32 -10.44 1.66
CA THR A 52 5.45 -10.23 0.75
C THR A 52 6.71 -10.82 1.35
N VAL A 53 7.58 -11.42 0.53
CA VAL A 53 8.90 -11.91 0.95
C VAL A 53 9.97 -11.20 0.13
N LEU A 54 11.05 -10.77 0.80
CA LEU A 54 12.16 -10.05 0.20
C LEU A 54 13.47 -10.70 0.61
N ALA A 55 14.35 -10.91 -0.37
CA ALA A 55 15.69 -11.41 -0.13
C ALA A 55 16.68 -10.25 -0.05
N GLY A 56 17.40 -10.16 1.07
CA GLY A 56 18.69 -9.48 1.12
C GLY A 56 19.79 -10.38 0.56
N ARG A 57 21.08 -10.07 0.82
CA ARG A 57 22.18 -10.89 0.29
C ARG A 57 22.10 -12.34 0.77
N ASN A 58 21.97 -12.52 2.08
CA ASN A 58 21.91 -13.84 2.72
C ASN A 58 20.78 -13.96 3.75
N HIS A 59 20.02 -12.88 4.00
CA HIS A 59 18.91 -12.85 4.95
C HIS A 59 17.60 -12.61 4.21
N THR A 60 16.49 -12.95 4.84
CA THR A 60 15.15 -12.80 4.25
C THR A 60 14.27 -12.01 5.19
N LEU A 61 13.42 -11.16 4.62
CA LEU A 61 12.33 -10.48 5.31
C LEU A 61 11.00 -11.02 4.77
N ALA A 62 10.02 -11.13 5.65
CA ALA A 62 8.63 -11.35 5.28
C ALA A 62 7.73 -10.31 5.97
N LEU A 63 6.91 -9.64 5.17
CA LEU A 63 5.82 -8.79 5.65
C LEU A 63 4.52 -9.58 5.53
N ARG A 64 3.87 -9.84 6.66
CA ARG A 64 2.56 -10.48 6.70
C ARG A 64 1.46 -9.46 6.49
N SER A 65 0.27 -9.92 6.07
CA SER A 65 -0.91 -9.07 5.84
C SER A 65 -1.41 -8.36 7.11
N ASP A 66 -1.06 -8.87 8.30
CA ASP A 66 -1.35 -8.22 9.58
C ASP A 66 -0.40 -7.05 9.90
N GLY A 67 0.58 -6.79 9.04
CA GLY A 67 1.61 -5.75 9.19
C GLY A 67 2.82 -6.19 10.01
N THR A 68 2.87 -7.44 10.49
CA THR A 68 4.04 -7.94 11.21
C THR A 68 5.19 -8.25 10.25
N VAL A 69 6.39 -7.89 10.67
CA VAL A 69 7.63 -8.17 9.94
C VAL A 69 8.36 -9.31 10.62
N TRP A 70 8.84 -10.25 9.80
CA TRP A 70 9.60 -11.42 10.21
C TRP A 70 10.89 -11.48 9.43
N ALA A 71 11.94 -12.01 10.03
CA ALA A 71 13.25 -12.11 9.40
C ALA A 71 13.95 -13.43 9.77
N TRP A 72 14.79 -13.95 8.88
CA TRP A 72 15.64 -15.11 9.15
C TRP A 72 16.92 -15.07 8.30
N GLY A 73 17.87 -15.95 8.62
CA GLY A 73 19.20 -15.99 8.01
C GLY A 73 20.28 -15.39 8.92
N PRO A 74 21.44 -15.00 8.37
CA PRO A 74 22.55 -14.40 9.11
C PRO A 74 22.17 -13.09 9.80
N ASN A 75 22.74 -12.83 10.98
CA ASN A 75 22.42 -11.65 11.81
C ASN A 75 23.65 -10.96 12.44
N HIS A 76 24.85 -11.16 11.86
CA HIS A 76 26.10 -10.60 12.39
C HIS A 76 26.11 -9.06 12.47
N LEU A 77 25.30 -8.41 11.64
CA LEU A 77 25.20 -6.95 11.52
C LEU A 77 23.82 -6.45 11.94
N GLY A 78 23.06 -7.25 12.69
CA GLY A 78 21.72 -6.87 13.14
C GLY A 78 20.67 -6.76 12.03
N GLN A 79 20.93 -7.30 10.83
CA GLN A 79 20.04 -7.21 9.66
C GLN A 79 18.65 -7.81 9.89
N LEU A 80 18.47 -8.65 10.92
CA LEU A 80 17.16 -9.20 11.27
C LEU A 80 16.31 -8.24 12.12
N GLY A 81 16.93 -7.25 12.78
CA GLY A 81 16.19 -6.25 13.57
C GLY A 81 15.54 -6.80 14.85
N ASP A 82 15.91 -8.01 15.29
CA ASP A 82 15.31 -8.71 16.43
C ASP A 82 15.88 -8.29 17.80
N GLY A 83 16.69 -7.23 17.84
CA GLY A 83 17.38 -6.76 19.04
C GLY A 83 18.64 -7.55 19.39
N SER A 84 19.12 -8.45 18.51
CA SER A 84 20.29 -9.28 18.75
C SER A 84 21.33 -9.21 17.63
N THR A 85 22.53 -9.74 17.92
CA THR A 85 23.61 -10.00 16.94
C THR A 85 24.03 -11.47 16.96
N VAL A 86 23.08 -12.38 17.17
CA VAL A 86 23.37 -13.82 17.07
C VAL A 86 23.89 -14.16 15.67
N THR A 87 24.64 -15.25 15.52
CA THR A 87 25.23 -15.61 14.22
C THR A 87 24.17 -15.69 13.11
N HIS A 88 23.05 -16.34 13.37
CA HIS A 88 21.93 -16.48 12.44
C HIS A 88 20.66 -16.92 13.16
N ARG A 89 19.53 -16.81 12.48
CA ARG A 89 18.25 -17.45 12.85
C ARG A 89 17.86 -18.42 11.76
N LEU A 90 17.76 -19.71 12.10
CA LEU A 90 17.32 -20.77 11.16
C LEU A 90 15.80 -20.80 10.99
N VAL A 91 15.07 -20.16 11.91
CA VAL A 91 13.62 -20.02 11.87
C VAL A 91 13.25 -18.53 11.84
N PRO A 92 12.11 -18.15 11.22
CA PRO A 92 11.63 -16.78 11.24
C PRO A 92 11.51 -16.24 12.67
N VAL A 93 12.11 -15.07 12.91
CA VAL A 93 11.96 -14.29 14.14
C VAL A 93 11.18 -13.02 13.84
N ASN A 94 10.31 -12.60 14.75
CA ASN A 94 9.59 -11.34 14.62
C ASN A 94 10.53 -10.15 14.84
N VAL A 95 10.33 -9.09 14.07
CA VAL A 95 10.97 -7.78 14.29
C VAL A 95 10.12 -6.98 15.28
N PRO A 96 10.57 -6.78 16.54
CA PRO A 96 9.72 -6.20 17.57
C PRO A 96 9.39 -4.72 17.30
N GLY A 97 8.19 -4.30 17.72
CA GLY A 97 7.78 -2.89 17.68
C GLY A 97 7.48 -2.34 16.27
N LEU A 98 7.42 -3.20 15.25
CA LEU A 98 7.21 -2.81 13.87
C LEU A 98 5.87 -3.33 13.34
N SER A 99 4.99 -2.39 12.96
CA SER A 99 3.77 -2.66 12.19
C SER A 99 3.88 -1.93 10.85
N ALA A 100 4.32 -2.65 9.81
CA ALA A 100 4.72 -2.09 8.53
C ALA A 100 3.61 -2.14 7.47
N LEU A 101 3.65 -1.17 6.57
CA LEU A 101 2.89 -1.13 5.31
C LEU A 101 3.71 -1.71 4.16
N SER A 102 5.02 -1.48 4.18
CA SER A 102 5.97 -2.04 3.23
C SER A 102 7.34 -2.23 3.88
N VAL A 103 8.15 -3.08 3.27
CA VAL A 103 9.52 -3.36 3.69
C VAL A 103 10.43 -3.41 2.47
N ALA A 104 11.72 -3.17 2.67
CA ALA A 104 12.77 -3.33 1.68
C ALA A 104 13.99 -4.00 2.34
N ALA A 105 14.68 -4.86 1.59
CA ALA A 105 15.90 -5.53 2.04
C ALA A 105 17.09 -5.05 1.20
N GLY A 106 18.16 -4.66 1.89
CA GLY A 106 19.48 -4.43 1.31
C GLY A 106 20.41 -5.64 1.51
N ALA A 107 21.71 -5.46 1.28
CA ALA A 107 22.67 -6.56 1.40
C ALA A 107 22.76 -7.09 2.86
N ALA A 108 22.85 -6.19 3.82
CA ALA A 108 22.93 -6.49 5.26
C ALA A 108 22.17 -5.46 6.11
N HIS A 109 21.18 -4.80 5.53
CA HIS A 109 20.31 -3.83 6.19
C HIS A 109 18.91 -3.96 5.64
N ALA A 110 17.96 -3.30 6.29
CA ALA A 110 16.57 -3.34 5.92
C ALA A 110 15.87 -2.03 6.28
N HIS A 111 14.77 -1.77 5.56
CA HIS A 111 13.94 -0.60 5.73
C HIS A 111 12.47 -0.99 5.79
N ALA A 112 11.67 -0.15 6.43
CA ALA A 112 10.22 -0.29 6.45
C ALA A 112 9.53 1.07 6.46
N ILE A 113 8.37 1.12 5.80
CA ILE A 113 7.39 2.17 6.06
C ILE A 113 6.43 1.63 7.10
N ARG A 114 6.42 2.24 8.28
CA ARG A 114 5.51 1.86 9.38
C ARG A 114 4.11 2.45 9.13
N ARG A 115 3.07 1.90 9.77
CA ARG A 115 1.67 2.37 9.62
C ARG A 115 1.43 3.83 9.94
N ASP A 116 2.27 4.43 10.79
CA ASP A 116 2.29 5.87 11.06
C ASP A 116 2.99 6.69 9.96
N ARG A 117 3.31 6.07 8.82
CA ARG A 117 4.05 6.63 7.68
C ARG A 117 5.48 7.08 8.00
N GLY A 118 6.01 6.71 9.16
CA GLY A 118 7.42 6.90 9.48
C GLY A 118 8.30 5.92 8.72
N VAL A 119 9.52 6.37 8.37
CA VAL A 119 10.54 5.51 7.78
C VAL A 119 11.40 4.92 8.89
N TRP A 120 11.61 3.61 8.84
CA TRP A 120 12.41 2.88 9.82
C TRP A 120 13.51 2.10 9.10
N SER A 121 14.69 2.05 9.70
CA SER A 121 15.86 1.37 9.15
C SER A 121 16.57 0.55 10.23
N TRP A 122 17.17 -0.59 9.87
CA TRP A 122 18.03 -1.37 10.77
C TRP A 122 19.07 -2.20 9.98
N GLY A 123 20.04 -2.77 10.70
CA GLY A 123 21.15 -3.55 10.17
C GLY A 123 22.44 -2.75 10.01
N ASP A 124 23.24 -3.11 9.01
CA ASP A 124 24.50 -2.46 8.66
C ASP A 124 24.30 -1.03 8.16
N SER A 125 25.11 -0.13 8.69
CA SER A 125 25.17 1.30 8.36
C SER A 125 26.60 1.79 8.16
N THR A 126 27.57 0.89 7.93
CA THR A 126 28.99 1.26 7.72
C THR A 126 29.20 2.26 6.58
N SER A 127 28.27 2.33 5.61
CA SER A 127 28.26 3.29 4.50
C SER A 127 27.11 4.30 4.60
N GLY A 128 26.47 4.43 5.76
CA GLY A 128 25.36 5.38 5.98
C GLY A 128 24.00 4.90 5.48
N GLN A 129 23.83 3.61 5.17
CA GLN A 129 22.61 3.07 4.55
C GLN A 129 21.34 3.35 5.37
N LEU A 130 21.44 3.46 6.70
CA LEU A 130 20.28 3.71 7.56
C LEU A 130 19.83 5.17 7.57
N GLY A 131 20.66 6.12 7.12
CA GLY A 131 20.31 7.54 7.04
C GLY A 131 20.10 8.25 8.38
N THR A 132 20.51 7.65 9.51
CA THR A 132 20.27 8.22 10.84
C THR A 132 21.42 9.06 11.40
N GLY A 133 22.60 9.01 10.79
CA GLY A 133 23.81 9.65 11.34
C GLY A 133 24.30 9.04 12.67
N LEU A 134 23.78 7.86 13.04
CA LEU A 134 24.12 7.16 14.28
C LEU A 134 25.15 6.04 14.05
N SER A 135 25.39 5.23 15.10
CA SER A 135 26.24 4.03 15.11
C SER A 135 26.19 3.22 13.80
N PRO A 136 27.32 2.62 13.37
CA PRO A 136 27.41 1.87 12.11
C PRO A 136 26.55 0.60 12.06
N VAL A 137 25.93 0.17 13.17
CA VAL A 137 25.02 -0.98 13.18
C VAL A 137 23.83 -0.69 14.08
N ARG A 138 22.63 -1.10 13.64
CA ARG A 138 21.38 -1.05 14.42
C ARG A 138 20.71 -2.40 14.47
N VAL A 139 20.64 -2.99 15.65
CA VAL A 139 20.06 -4.32 15.88
C VAL A 139 18.54 -4.30 16.06
N SER A 140 17.95 -3.11 16.14
CA SER A 140 16.50 -2.89 16.20
C SER A 140 16.13 -1.74 15.26
N PRO A 141 14.90 -1.74 14.71
CA PRO A 141 14.39 -0.64 13.90
C PRO A 141 14.62 0.72 14.57
N VAL A 142 15.19 1.66 13.81
CA VAL A 142 15.30 3.06 14.21
C VAL A 142 14.54 3.94 13.24
N ARG A 143 13.79 4.90 13.77
CA ARG A 143 13.08 5.91 12.99
C ARG A 143 14.08 6.85 12.32
N VAL A 144 13.89 7.06 11.02
CA VAL A 144 14.66 8.03 10.22
C VAL A 144 13.94 9.38 10.21
N TRP A 145 12.65 9.41 9.85
CA TRP A 145 11.78 10.60 9.89
C TRP A 145 10.30 10.25 10.06
#